data_AF-A0A9W5N1S2-F1
#
_entry.id   AF-A0A9W5N1S2-F1
#
_cell.length_a   1.000
_cell.length_b   1.000
_cell.length_c   1.000
_cell.angle_alpha   90.00
_cell.angle_beta   90.00
_cell.angle_gamma   90.00
#
_symmetry.space_group_name_H-M   'P 1'
#
loop_
_entity.id
_entity.type
_entity.pdbx_description
1 polymer ?
#
loop_
_entity_poly.entity_id
_entity_poly.type
_entity_poly.pdbx_seq_one_letter_code
_entity_poly.pdbx_strand_id
1 'polypeptide(L)'
;MKTYKIFKNPTGQYEAVKQGWSWPAFFFAGIWACVKKMWGLGIGIIIVFIILNVMAGDNEVMNVLVSILSLGVGIVLGMQGNKLREGNLKKRGYQEVPQVIQAGNPEAAVAQYISEYEKN
;
A
#
# COMPACT_ATOMS: atom_id res chain seq x y z
N MET A 1 -9.42 16.01 6.34
CA MET A 1 -8.42 16.03 5.24
C MET A 1 -7.30 15.05 5.56
N LYS A 2 -6.56 14.55 4.56
CA LYS A 2 -5.44 13.61 4.75
C LYS A 2 -4.19 14.16 4.07
N THR A 3 -3.03 13.84 4.62
CA THR A 3 -1.73 14.24 4.09
C THR A 3 -1.25 13.24 3.04
N TYR A 4 -0.77 13.75 1.90
CA TYR A 4 -0.25 12.96 0.79
C TYR A 4 1.13 13.45 0.37
N LYS A 5 2.02 12.48 0.13
CA LYS A 5 3.23 12.70 -0.64
C LYS A 5 2.95 12.41 -2.11
N ILE A 6 3.50 13.22 -3.00
CA ILE A 6 3.32 13.06 -4.44
C ILE A 6 4.61 12.49 -5.05
N PHE A 7 4.43 11.54 -5.95
CA PHE A 7 5.50 10.87 -6.66
C PHE A 7 5.32 11.07 -8.15
N LYS A 8 6.36 11.52 -8.85
CA LYS A 8 6.36 11.74 -10.31
C LYS A 8 7.30 10.74 -10.97
N ASN A 9 6.88 10.13 -12.08
CA ASN A 9 7.79 9.35 -12.91
C ASN A 9 8.34 10.16 -14.10
N PRO A 10 9.40 9.69 -14.79
CA PRO A 10 9.97 10.40 -15.94
C PRO A 10 9.00 10.58 -17.12
N THR A 11 7.95 9.75 -17.20
CA THR A 11 6.91 9.84 -18.24
C THR A 11 5.78 10.82 -17.90
N GLY A 12 5.88 11.56 -16.80
CA GLY A 12 4.89 12.56 -16.37
C GLY A 12 3.67 11.98 -15.63
N GLN A 13 3.70 10.72 -15.21
CA GLN A 13 2.64 10.13 -14.37
C GLN A 13 2.86 10.47 -12.90
N TYR A 14 1.75 10.74 -12.21
CA TYR A 14 1.73 11.09 -10.80
C TYR A 14 1.05 10.01 -9.96
N GLU A 15 1.62 9.72 -8.79
CA GLU A 15 0.98 8.90 -7.77
C GLU A 15 0.99 9.64 -6.43
N ALA A 16 -0.18 9.78 -5.82
CA ALA A 16 -0.29 10.22 -4.43
C ALA A 16 -0.28 9.03 -3.47
N VAL A 17 0.52 9.15 -2.40
CA VAL A 17 0.59 8.18 -1.31
C VAL A 17 0.19 8.84 0.01
N LYS A 18 -0.91 8.35 0.58
CA LYS A 18 -1.43 8.80 1.87
C LYS A 18 -0.40 8.51 2.97
N GLN A 19 -0.16 9.48 3.84
CA GLN A 19 0.66 9.30 5.03
C GLN A 19 -0.17 8.67 6.17
N GLY A 20 0.41 7.67 6.85
CA GLY A 20 -0.24 6.92 7.93
C GLY A 20 -1.02 5.69 7.45
N TRP A 21 -2.07 5.32 8.20
CA TRP A 21 -2.78 4.04 8.05
C TRP A 21 -3.37 3.80 6.66
N SER A 22 -3.17 2.59 6.13
CA SER A 22 -3.71 2.07 4.88
C SER A 22 -4.82 1.04 5.12
N TRP A 23 -6.07 1.50 5.08
CA TRP A 23 -7.23 0.61 5.16
C TRP A 23 -7.23 -0.50 4.09
N PRO A 24 -6.89 -0.21 2.82
CA PRO A 24 -6.83 -1.28 1.82
C PRO A 24 -5.73 -2.31 2.09
N ALA A 25 -4.57 -1.90 2.63
CA ALA A 25 -3.50 -2.83 2.98
C ALA A 25 -3.89 -3.72 4.17
N PHE A 26 -4.62 -3.18 5.14
CA PHE A 26 -5.12 -3.93 6.29
C PHE A 26 -6.10 -5.04 5.89
N PHE A 27 -7.13 -4.69 5.10
CA PHE A 27 -8.18 -5.65 4.75
C PHE A 27 -7.81 -6.61 3.61
N PHE A 28 -7.00 -6.16 2.66
CA PHE A 28 -6.75 -6.91 1.41
C PHE A 28 -5.31 -7.36 1.23
N ALA A 29 -4.43 -7.11 2.20
CA ALA A 29 -3.06 -7.61 2.31
C ALA A 29 -2.34 -7.83 0.96
N GLY A 30 -2.18 -9.09 0.53
CA GLY A 30 -1.48 -9.45 -0.70
C GLY A 30 -2.15 -8.94 -1.98
N ILE A 31 -3.49 -8.93 -2.04
CA ILE A 31 -4.24 -8.39 -3.19
C ILE A 31 -3.96 -6.89 -3.34
N TRP A 32 -4.01 -6.14 -2.25
CA TRP A 32 -3.67 -4.71 -2.26
C TRP A 32 -2.22 -4.48 -2.73
N ALA A 33 -1.28 -5.31 -2.28
CA ALA A 33 0.11 -5.21 -2.70
C ALA A 33 0.26 -5.45 -4.22
N CYS A 34 -0.44 -6.45 -4.79
CA CYS A 34 -0.48 -6.68 -6.23
C CYS A 34 -1.08 -5.49 -7.00
N VAL A 35 -2.21 -4.92 -6.53
CA VAL A 35 -2.83 -3.72 -7.12
C VAL A 35 -1.85 -2.53 -7.13
N LYS A 36 -1.00 -2.40 -6.11
CA LYS A 36 0.06 -1.37 -6.03
C LYS A 36 1.37 -1.79 -6.72
N LYS A 37 1.33 -2.82 -7.57
CA LYS A 37 2.46 -3.33 -8.37
C LYS A 37 3.66 -3.75 -7.50
N MET A 38 3.40 -4.19 -6.26
CA MET A 38 4.38 -4.81 -5.37
C MET A 38 4.29 -6.33 -5.49
N TRP A 39 4.50 -6.86 -6.70
CA TRP A 39 4.19 -8.25 -7.05
C TRP A 39 4.86 -9.28 -6.14
N GLY A 40 6.16 -9.14 -5.87
CA GLY A 40 6.88 -10.08 -5.00
C GLY A 40 6.32 -10.13 -3.58
N LEU A 41 5.98 -8.97 -3.01
CA LEU A 41 5.34 -8.89 -1.70
C LEU A 41 3.92 -9.48 -1.73
N GLY A 42 3.12 -9.11 -2.73
CA GLY A 42 1.73 -9.53 -2.85
C GLY A 42 1.59 -11.04 -3.05
N ILE A 43 2.33 -11.59 -4.02
CA ILE A 43 2.34 -13.03 -4.31
C ILE A 43 2.89 -13.80 -3.10
N GLY A 44 3.97 -13.31 -2.47
CA GLY A 44 4.53 -13.94 -1.27
C GLY A 44 3.53 -14.05 -0.13
N ILE A 45 2.80 -12.96 0.16
CA ILE A 45 1.74 -12.98 1.17
C ILE A 45 0.64 -14.00 0.80
N ILE A 46 0.16 -13.98 -0.45
CA ILE A 46 -0.92 -14.88 -0.89
C ILE A 46 -0.50 -16.35 -0.73
N ILE A 47 0.72 -16.71 -1.18
CA ILE A 47 1.23 -18.08 -1.08
C ILE A 47 1.33 -18.53 0.38
N VAL A 48 1.90 -17.69 1.26
CA VAL A 48 2.03 -18.01 2.68
C VAL A 48 0.66 -18.23 3.32
N PHE A 49 -0.31 -17.37 3.02
CA PHE A 49 -1.68 -17.53 3.52
C PHE A 49 -2.32 -18.84 3.05
N ILE A 50 -2.16 -19.21 1.78
CA ILE A 50 -2.68 -20.48 1.25
C ILE A 50 -2.04 -21.66 1.97
N ILE A 51 -0.70 -21.67 2.10
CA ILE A 51 0.03 -22.75 2.78
C ILE A 51 -0.45 -22.89 4.22
N LEU A 52 -0.56 -21.80 4.97
CA LEU A 52 -1.01 -21.81 6.36
C LEU A 52 -2.43 -22.37 6.52
N ASN A 53 -3.36 -22.00 5.62
CA ASN A 53 -4.72 -22.52 5.66
C ASN A 53 -4.78 -24.01 5.28
N VAL A 54 -4.01 -24.43 4.27
CA VAL A 54 -3.91 -25.85 3.89
C VAL A 54 -3.31 -26.70 5.02
N MET A 55 -2.28 -26.18 5.71
CA MET A 55 -1.66 -26.86 6.85
C MET A 55 -2.58 -26.91 8.08
N ALA A 56 -3.43 -25.89 8.28
CA ALA A 56 -4.39 -25.90 9.36
C ALA A 56 -5.50 -26.94 9.14
N GLY A 57 -5.98 -27.08 7.89
CA GLY A 57 -7.03 -28.04 7.55
C GLY A 57 -8.26 -27.87 8.45
N ASP A 58 -8.78 -28.98 8.98
CA ASP A 58 -9.94 -28.98 9.89
C ASP A 58 -9.56 -28.77 11.37
N ASN A 59 -8.29 -28.51 11.68
CA ASN A 59 -7.85 -28.30 13.06
C ASN A 59 -8.27 -26.89 13.54
N GLU A 60 -9.27 -26.85 14.42
CA GLU A 60 -9.85 -25.61 14.94
C GLU A 60 -8.82 -24.71 15.64
N VAL A 61 -7.93 -25.30 16.45
CA VAL A 61 -6.87 -24.54 17.16
C VAL A 61 -5.91 -23.90 16.15
N MET A 62 -5.49 -24.64 15.12
CA MET A 62 -4.63 -24.10 14.07
C MET A 62 -5.33 -23.01 13.27
N ASN A 63 -6.62 -23.17 12.95
CA ASN A 63 -7.41 -22.16 12.25
C ASN A 63 -7.52 -20.84 13.04
N VAL A 64 -7.70 -20.92 14.36
CA VAL A 64 -7.69 -19.75 15.25
C VAL A 64 -6.31 -19.07 15.24
N LEU A 65 -5.22 -19.84 15.33
CA LEU A 65 -3.86 -19.30 15.28
C LEU A 65 -3.56 -18.60 13.94
N VAL A 66 -3.95 -19.22 12.82
CA VAL A 66 -3.82 -18.61 11.49
C VAL A 66 -4.62 -17.33 11.38
N SER A 67 -5.83 -17.27 11.98
CA SER A 67 -6.66 -16.07 12.00
C SER A 67 -6.02 -14.92 12.80
N ILE A 68 -5.47 -15.21 13.98
CA ILE A 68 -4.76 -14.23 14.81
C ILE A 68 -3.52 -13.71 14.07
N LEU A 69 -2.74 -14.61 13.45
CA LEU A 69 -1.58 -14.23 12.65
C LEU A 69 -1.99 -13.34 11.46
N SER A 70 -3.08 -13.70 10.78
CA SER A 70 -3.63 -12.95 9.65
C SER A 70 -4.02 -11.53 10.05
N LEU A 71 -4.67 -11.37 11.21
CA LEU A 71 -4.99 -10.07 11.77
C LEU A 71 -3.73 -9.26 12.09
N GLY A 72 -2.70 -9.90 12.68
CA GLY A 72 -1.41 -9.27 12.94
C GLY A 72 -0.72 -8.77 11.66
N VAL A 73 -0.70 -9.60 10.61
CA VAL A 73 -0.19 -9.20 9.29
C VAL A 73 -0.98 -8.03 8.73
N GLY A 74 -2.31 -8.08 8.81
CA GLY A 74 -3.19 -6.98 8.43
C GLY A 74 -2.81 -5.68 9.14
N ILE A 75 -2.64 -5.71 10.47
CA ILE A 75 -2.27 -4.54 11.28
C ILE A 75 -0.91 -3.97 10.82
N VAL A 76 0.09 -4.83 10.65
CA VAL A 76 1.43 -4.41 10.17
C VAL A 76 1.34 -3.76 8.79
N LEU A 77 0.59 -4.36 7.86
CA LEU A 77 0.38 -3.79 6.52
C LEU A 77 -0.46 -2.50 6.56
N GLY A 78 -1.41 -2.40 7.47
CA GLY A 78 -2.16 -1.17 7.71
C GLY A 78 -1.24 -0.03 8.14
N MET A 79 -0.29 -0.28 9.05
CA MET A 79 0.66 0.73 9.51
C MET A 79 1.74 1.07 8.47
N GLN A 80 2.34 0.04 7.86
CA GLN A 80 3.56 0.19 7.06
C GLN A 80 3.33 0.12 5.55
N GLY A 81 2.16 -0.31 5.11
CA GLY A 81 1.87 -0.55 3.69
C GLY A 81 2.13 0.69 2.82
N ASN A 82 1.68 1.87 3.24
CA ASN A 82 1.94 3.09 2.48
C ASN A 82 3.45 3.37 2.34
N LYS A 83 4.24 3.16 3.39
CA LYS A 83 5.71 3.29 3.32
C LYS A 83 6.35 2.25 2.39
N LEU A 84 5.85 1.01 2.39
CA LEU A 84 6.29 -0.02 1.43
C LEU A 84 5.96 0.39 -0.01
N ARG A 85 4.77 0.98 -0.23
CA ARG A 85 4.37 1.52 -1.54
C ARG A 85 5.29 2.65 -1.98
N GLU A 86 5.64 3.59 -1.10
CA GLU A 86 6.61 4.66 -1.42
C GLU A 86 7.95 4.08 -1.85
N GLY A 87 8.48 3.11 -1.10
CA GLY A 87 9.71 2.41 -1.45
C GLY A 87 9.62 1.70 -2.81
N ASN A 88 8.48 1.06 -3.10
CA ASN A 88 8.25 0.42 -4.40
C ASN A 88 8.18 1.43 -5.55
N LEU A 89 7.55 2.58 -5.34
CA LEU A 89 7.52 3.66 -6.34
C LEU A 89 8.93 4.17 -6.64
N LYS A 90 9.74 4.41 -5.61
CA LYS A 90 11.15 4.81 -5.76
C LYS A 90 11.95 3.77 -6.55
N LYS A 91 11.80 2.48 -6.23
CA LYS A 91 12.43 1.38 -6.99
C LYS A 91 11.99 1.31 -8.46
N ARG A 92 10.77 1.79 -8.77
CA ARG A 92 10.21 1.86 -10.13
C ARG A 92 10.54 3.18 -10.85
N GLY A 93 11.47 3.98 -10.32
CA GLY A 93 11.95 5.21 -10.94
C GLY A 93 11.09 6.45 -10.67
N TYR A 94 10.12 6.37 -9.76
CA TYR A 94 9.39 7.56 -9.32
C TYR A 94 10.27 8.38 -8.36
N GLN A 95 10.17 9.70 -8.47
CA GLN A 95 10.80 10.64 -7.56
C GLN A 95 9.73 11.28 -6.68
N GLU A 96 10.01 11.34 -5.38
CA GLU A 96 9.19 12.07 -4.42
C GLU A 96 9.39 13.57 -4.66
N VAL A 97 8.30 14.31 -4.87
CA VAL A 97 8.38 15.77 -5.01
C VAL A 97 8.43 16.44 -3.63
N PRO A 98 9.01 17.64 -3.50
CA PRO A 98 9.18 18.29 -2.19
C PRO A 98 7.86 18.60 -1.46
N GLN A 99 6.78 18.83 -2.22
CA GLN A 99 5.52 19.31 -1.68
C GLN A 99 4.67 18.17 -1.11
N VAL A 100 4.07 18.46 0.04
CA VAL A 100 3.11 17.60 0.71
C VAL A 100 1.74 18.24 0.61
N ILE A 101 0.75 17.49 0.12
CA ILE A 101 -0.59 18.01 -0.18
C ILE A 101 -1.61 17.48 0.83
N GLN A 102 -2.49 18.36 1.31
CA GLN A 102 -3.65 17.95 2.10
C GLN A 102 -4.89 17.87 1.22
N ALA A 103 -5.48 16.68 1.09
CA ALA A 103 -6.66 16.49 0.24
C ALA A 103 -7.64 15.46 0.83
N GLY A 104 -8.84 15.37 0.24
CA GLY A 104 -9.83 14.35 0.59
C GLY A 104 -9.43 12.95 0.12
N ASN A 105 -8.84 12.85 -1.08
CA ASN A 105 -8.48 11.61 -1.76
C ASN A 105 -7.17 11.78 -2.57
N PRO A 106 -6.56 10.68 -3.04
CA PRO A 106 -5.31 10.73 -3.83
C PRO A 106 -5.41 11.56 -5.11
N GLU A 107 -6.54 11.49 -5.81
CA GLU A 107 -6.74 12.15 -7.11
C GLU A 107 -6.77 13.67 -6.96
N ALA A 108 -7.48 14.17 -5.94
CA ALA A 108 -7.51 15.58 -5.58
C ALA A 108 -6.12 16.09 -5.15
N ALA A 109 -5.33 15.26 -4.46
CA ALA A 109 -3.96 15.63 -4.08
C ALA A 109 -3.06 15.83 -5.30
N VAL A 110 -3.17 14.94 -6.30
CA VAL A 110 -2.45 15.07 -7.56
C VAL A 110 -2.93 16.30 -8.34
N ALA A 111 -4.24 16.50 -8.47
CA ALA A 111 -4.81 17.62 -9.20
C ALA A 111 -4.36 18.97 -8.61
N GLN A 112 -4.38 19.09 -7.28
CA GLN A 112 -3.91 20.29 -6.57
C GLN A 112 -2.42 20.53 -6.78
N TYR A 113 -1.59 19.48 -6.70
CA TYR A 113 -0.15 19.59 -6.95
C TYR A 113 0.15 20.14 -8.35
N ILE A 114 -0.49 19.56 -9.38
CA ILE A 114 -0.30 19.98 -10.77
C ILE A 114 -0.73 21.44 -10.96
N SER A 115 -1.86 21.86 -10.37
CA SER A 115 -2.35 23.23 -10.52
C SER A 115 -1.45 24.29 -9.86
N GLU A 116 -0.84 23.95 -8.72
CA GLU A 116 -0.08 24.92 -7.91
C GLU A 116 1.41 24.96 -8.27
N TYR A 117 2.00 23.82 -8.67
CA TYR A 117 3.46 23.66 -8.73
C TYR A 117 4.02 23.26 -10.10
N GLU A 118 3.22 22.71 -11.02
CA GLU A 118 3.72 22.30 -12.35
C GLU A 118 3.43 23.32 -13.46
N LYS A 119 2.43 24.20 -13.27
CA LYS A 119 2.02 25.19 -14.27
C LYS A 119 2.82 26.51 -14.24
N ASN A 120 3.85 26.61 -13.41
CA ASN A 120 4.80 27.74 -13.33
C ASN A 120 6.17 27.30 -13.81
#